data_AF-A0AAU4BEC1-F1
#
_entry.id   AF-A0AAU4BEC1-F1
#
_cell.length_a   1.000
_cell.length_b   1.000
_cell.length_c   1.000
_cell.angle_alpha   90.00
_cell.angle_beta   90.00
_cell.angle_gamma   90.00
#
_symmetry.space_group_name_H-M   'P 1'
#
loop_
_entity.id
_entity.type
_entity.pdbx_description
1 polymer ?
#
loop_
_entity_poly.entity_id
_entity_poly.type
_entity_poly.pdbx_seq_one_letter_code
_entity_poly.pdbx_strand_id
1 'polypeptide(L)'
;MLHRSMAHDHVVAGIAAALRVGALTADVVAVEARKAAQADQADTHADAPDTTAAPSPQPGGRPVGRPAQIPDEIISLTQHRLARLPVDTRPPPSVAVYDQLLRHRRTSQGDTSWPLTSSSPTSAG
;
A
#
# COMPACT_ATOMS: atom_id res chain seq x y z
N MET A 1 -13.10 -25.80 8.54
CA MET A 1 -13.15 -24.50 7.84
C MET A 1 -11.92 -23.68 8.22
N LEU A 2 -10.74 -23.93 7.62
CA LEU A 2 -9.50 -23.20 7.92
C LEU A 2 -8.49 -23.28 6.76
N HIS A 3 -8.93 -23.13 5.51
CA HIS A 3 -8.02 -23.16 4.33
C HIS A 3 -7.52 -21.76 3.91
N ARG A 4 -7.73 -20.73 4.75
CA ARG A 4 -7.45 -19.31 4.43
C ARG A 4 -6.37 -18.69 5.32
N SER A 5 -5.40 -19.47 5.77
CA SER A 5 -4.21 -18.96 6.45
C SER A 5 -3.00 -19.17 5.57
N MET A 6 -2.20 -18.13 5.35
CA MET A 6 -0.88 -18.23 4.72
C MET A 6 0.20 -18.41 5.79
N ALA A 7 1.27 -19.13 5.44
CA ALA A 7 2.43 -19.24 6.31
C ALA A 7 3.02 -17.86 6.61
N HIS A 8 3.49 -17.67 7.84
CA HIS A 8 4.03 -16.40 8.32
C HIS A 8 5.16 -15.89 7.42
N ASP A 9 6.06 -16.78 7.00
CA ASP A 9 7.24 -16.42 6.21
C ASP A 9 6.85 -15.81 4.85
N HIS A 10 5.82 -16.33 4.19
CA HIS A 10 5.31 -15.75 2.95
C HIS A 10 4.67 -14.38 3.18
N VAL A 11 4.00 -14.17 4.31
CA VAL A 11 3.45 -12.86 4.68
C VAL A 11 4.57 -11.85 4.93
N VAL A 12 5.62 -12.22 5.65
CA VAL A 12 6.80 -11.37 5.88
C VAL A 12 7.49 -11.04 4.57
N ALA A 13 7.68 -12.03 3.69
CA ALA A 13 8.24 -11.81 2.35
C ALA A 13 7.37 -10.86 1.51
N GLY A 14 6.05 -11.00 1.59
CA GLY A 14 5.09 -10.13 0.91
C GLY A 14 5.10 -8.69 1.43
N ILE A 15 5.21 -8.50 2.76
CA ILE A 15 5.38 -7.17 3.37
C ILE A 15 6.68 -6.54 2.89
N ALA A 16 7.80 -7.27 2.95
CA ALA A 16 9.09 -6.77 2.51
C ALA A 16 9.09 -6.39 1.02
N ALA A 17 8.42 -7.18 0.17
CA ALA A 17 8.25 -6.90 -1.26
C ALA A 17 7.44 -5.64 -1.52
N ALA A 18 6.29 -5.48 -0.84
CA ALA A 18 5.45 -4.30 -0.95
C ALA A 18 6.21 -3.03 -0.52
N LEU A 19 6.97 -3.10 0.57
CA LEU A 19 7.77 -1.98 1.05
C LEU A 19 8.89 -1.59 0.08
N ARG A 20 9.54 -2.54 -0.59
CA ARG A 20 10.58 -2.26 -1.61
C ARG A 20 10.06 -1.43 -2.78
N VAL A 21 8.78 -1.56 -3.13
CA VAL A 21 8.13 -0.80 -4.20
C VAL A 21 7.33 0.41 -3.69
N GLY A 22 7.38 0.69 -2.38
CA GLY A 22 6.68 1.81 -1.75
C GLY A 22 5.16 1.62 -1.62
N ALA A 23 4.66 0.38 -1.68
CA ALA A 23 3.26 0.06 -1.49
C ALA A 23 2.92 -0.14 0.00
N LEU A 24 1.80 0.45 0.43
CA LEU A 24 1.31 0.43 1.82
C LEU A 24 -0.11 -0.16 1.94
N THR A 25 -0.58 -0.89 0.92
CA THR A 25 -1.91 -1.50 0.89
C THR A 25 -1.86 -3.00 1.12
N ALA A 26 -2.85 -3.53 1.85
CA ALA A 26 -2.94 -4.95 2.18
C ALA A 26 -3.09 -5.85 0.94
N ASP A 27 -3.73 -5.35 -0.12
CA ASP A 27 -3.93 -6.11 -1.36
C ASP A 27 -2.61 -6.45 -2.05
N VAL A 28 -1.65 -5.51 -2.05
CA VAL A 28 -0.32 -5.73 -2.63
C VAL A 28 0.46 -6.75 -1.81
N VAL A 29 0.40 -6.64 -0.48
CA VAL A 29 1.00 -7.64 0.43
C VAL A 29 0.42 -9.03 0.17
N ALA A 30 -0.90 -9.14 -0.02
CA ALA A 30 -1.54 -10.42 -0.29
C ALA A 30 -1.13 -11.03 -1.63
N VAL A 31 -0.95 -10.22 -2.68
CA VAL A 31 -0.46 -10.66 -3.99
C VAL A 31 0.99 -11.15 -3.89
N GLU A 32 1.87 -10.37 -3.26
CA GLU A 32 3.28 -10.74 -3.12
C GLU A 32 3.48 -11.94 -2.19
N ALA A 33 2.69 -12.07 -1.13
CA ALA A 33 2.72 -13.24 -0.26
C ALA A 33 2.30 -14.52 -1.02
N ARG A 34 1.24 -14.46 -1.84
CA ARG A 34 0.83 -15.59 -2.69
C ARG A 34 1.92 -15.97 -3.69
N LYS A 35 2.55 -14.98 -4.30
CA LYS A 35 3.67 -15.19 -5.21
C LYS A 35 4.85 -15.88 -4.51
N ALA A 36 5.18 -15.47 -3.28
CA ALA A 36 6.22 -16.12 -2.48
C ALA A 36 5.88 -17.58 -2.15
N ALA A 37 4.63 -17.88 -1.81
CA ALA A 37 4.16 -19.25 -1.58
C ALA A 37 4.23 -20.12 -2.85
N GLN A 38 3.94 -19.54 -4.01
CA GLN A 38 4.03 -20.24 -5.29
C GLN A 38 5.48 -20.55 -5.70
N ALA A 39 6.43 -19.65 -5.41
CA ALA A 39 7.84 -19.88 -5.68
C ALA A 39 8.37 -21.08 -4.88
N ASP A 40 8.04 -21.15 -3.59
CA ASP A 40 8.45 -22.24 -2.70
C ASP A 40 7.86 -23.61 -3.12
N GLN A 41 6.61 -23.60 -3.61
CA GLN A 41 6.00 -24.79 -4.22
C GLN A 41 6.70 -25.21 -5.51
N ALA A 42 7.10 -24.26 -6.36
CA ALA A 42 7.81 -24.56 -7.59
C ALA A 42 9.21 -25.16 -7.32
N ASP A 43 9.91 -24.65 -6.31
CA ASP A 43 11.22 -25.16 -5.89
C ASP A 43 11.12 -26.58 -5.31
N THR A 44 10.05 -26.88 -4.58
CA THR A 44 9.78 -28.23 -4.03
C THR A 44 9.45 -29.26 -5.11
N HIS A 45 8.84 -28.85 -6.21
CA HIS A 45 8.50 -29.73 -7.34
C HIS A 45 9.65 -29.95 -8.35
N ALA A 46 10.78 -29.27 -8.19
CA ALA A 46 11.94 -29.39 -9.07
C ALA A 46 12.86 -30.59 -8.77
N ASP A 47 12.62 -31.34 -7.68
CA ASP A 47 13.50 -32.44 -7.22
C ASP A 47 13.00 -33.86 -7.60
N ALA A 48 12.09 -33.97 -8.57
CA ALA A 48 11.70 -35.27 -9.14
C ALA A 48 12.71 -35.68 -10.24
N PRO A 49 13.34 -36.88 -10.19
CA PRO A 49 14.30 -37.28 -11.20
C PRO A 49 13.60 -37.57 -12.54
N ASP A 50 14.28 -37.14 -13.60
CA ASP A 50 13.91 -37.22 -15.02
C ASP A 50 13.40 -38.59 -15.49
N THR A 51 12.38 -38.57 -16.36
CA THR A 51 12.20 -39.60 -17.38
C THR A 51 11.86 -38.91 -18.71
N THR A 52 12.91 -38.74 -19.51
CA THR A 52 12.95 -38.82 -20.99
C THR A 52 11.82 -38.14 -21.77
N ALA A 53 12.13 -36.97 -22.33
CA ALA A 53 11.89 -36.70 -23.75
C ALA A 53 12.81 -35.56 -24.24
N ALA A 54 13.87 -35.91 -24.96
CA ALA A 54 14.63 -34.96 -25.76
C ALA A 54 13.68 -34.26 -26.76
N PRO A 55 13.76 -32.93 -26.95
CA PRO A 55 13.04 -32.29 -28.05
C PRO A 55 13.73 -32.63 -29.37
N SER A 56 13.10 -33.47 -30.18
CA SER A 56 13.44 -33.64 -31.60
C SER A 56 13.50 -32.27 -32.30
N PRO A 57 14.43 -32.06 -33.23
CA PRO A 57 14.51 -30.80 -33.98
C PRO A 57 13.35 -30.71 -34.97
N GLN A 58 12.33 -29.91 -34.62
CA GLN A 58 11.27 -29.53 -35.55
C GLN A 58 11.84 -28.52 -36.57
N PRO A 59 11.83 -28.81 -37.88
CA PRO A 59 12.21 -27.83 -38.90
C PRO A 59 11.02 -26.88 -39.09
N GLY A 60 11.00 -25.82 -38.29
CA GLY A 60 9.93 -24.83 -38.27
C GLY A 60 10.36 -23.58 -37.53
N GLY A 61 11.58 -23.11 -37.78
CA GLY A 61 12.14 -21.93 -37.16
C GLY A 61 11.37 -20.67 -37.55
N ARG A 62 10.45 -20.22 -36.69
CA ARG A 62 10.28 -18.77 -36.49
C ARG A 62 11.30 -18.39 -35.42
N PRO A 63 12.19 -17.40 -35.66
CA PRO A 63 13.00 -16.87 -34.58
C PRO A 63 12.00 -16.33 -33.56
N VAL A 64 11.96 -16.95 -32.38
CA VAL A 64 11.32 -16.36 -31.20
C VAL A 64 12.05 -15.05 -31.00
N GLY A 65 11.39 -13.97 -31.40
CA GLY A 65 11.93 -12.64 -31.33
C GLY A 65 12.43 -12.43 -29.91
N ARG A 66 13.71 -12.04 -29.83
CA ARG A 66 14.32 -11.37 -28.67
C ARG A 66 13.22 -10.62 -27.91
N PRO A 67 13.05 -10.81 -26.58
CA PRO A 67 12.05 -10.06 -25.85
C PRO A 67 12.27 -8.59 -26.19
N ALA A 68 11.25 -7.97 -26.79
CA ALA A 68 11.27 -6.56 -27.09
C ALA A 68 11.69 -5.89 -25.79
N GLN A 69 12.81 -5.17 -25.83
CA GLN A 69 13.30 -4.39 -24.71
C GLN A 69 12.17 -3.43 -24.38
N ILE A 70 11.33 -3.80 -23.41
CA ILE A 70 10.38 -2.88 -22.81
C ILE A 70 11.29 -1.81 -22.22
N PRO A 71 11.19 -0.54 -22.65
CA PRO A 71 11.94 0.50 -21.99
C PRO A 71 11.57 0.43 -20.51
N ASP A 72 12.56 0.19 -19.64
CA ASP A 72 12.46 0.24 -18.17
C ASP A 72 12.24 1.70 -17.69
N GLU A 73 11.48 2.49 -18.45
CA GLU A 73 11.07 3.81 -18.02
C GLU A 73 9.86 3.64 -17.10
N ILE A 74 10.17 3.36 -15.83
CA ILE A 74 9.18 3.31 -14.77
C ILE A 74 8.67 4.74 -14.55
N ILE A 75 7.57 5.08 -15.24
CA ILE A 75 6.87 6.33 -15.02
C ILE A 75 6.18 6.23 -13.66
N SER A 76 6.43 7.21 -12.77
CA SER A 76 5.70 7.33 -11.52
C SER A 76 4.19 7.29 -11.79
N LEU A 77 3.47 6.39 -11.13
CA LEU A 77 2.01 6.26 -11.30
C LEU A 77 1.31 7.59 -11.02
N THR A 78 1.80 8.35 -10.03
CA THR A 78 1.30 9.70 -9.72
C THR A 78 1.52 10.65 -10.90
N GLN A 79 2.71 10.64 -11.51
CA GLN A 79 3.02 11.47 -12.68
C GLN A 79 2.16 11.11 -13.89
N HIS A 80 2.01 9.82 -14.19
CA HIS A 80 1.15 9.36 -15.29
C HIS A 80 -0.32 9.75 -15.07
N ARG A 81 -0.82 9.69 -13.82
CA ARG A 81 -2.19 10.10 -13.50
C ARG A 81 -2.39 11.60 -13.61
N LEU A 82 -1.45 12.41 -13.14
CA LEU A 82 -1.53 13.86 -13.21
C LEU A 82 -1.44 14.37 -14.65
N ALA A 83 -0.60 13.77 -15.49
CA ALA A 83 -0.46 14.15 -16.91
C ALA A 83 -1.75 13.95 -17.73
N ARG A 84 -2.68 13.11 -17.25
CA ARG A 84 -3.92 12.75 -17.94
C ARG A 84 -5.17 13.32 -17.27
N LEU A 85 -5.02 14.05 -16.16
CA LEU A 85 -6.15 14.60 -15.43
C LEU A 85 -6.65 15.88 -16.12
N PRO A 86 -7.96 16.02 -16.38
CA PRO A 86 -8.52 17.30 -16.80
C PRO A 86 -8.23 18.40 -15.78
N VAL A 87 -8.18 19.65 -16.24
CA VAL A 87 -8.10 20.82 -15.34
C VAL A 87 -9.25 20.77 -14.35
N ASP A 88 -8.96 20.82 -13.04
CA ASP A 88 -9.99 20.85 -12.01
C ASP A 88 -10.70 22.21 -12.04
N THR A 89 -11.96 22.21 -12.47
CA THR A 89 -12.80 23.40 -12.55
C THR A 89 -13.80 23.49 -11.40
N ARG A 90 -13.72 22.58 -10.42
CA ARG A 90 -14.64 22.60 -9.28
C ARG A 90 -14.32 23.80 -8.39
N PRO A 91 -15.34 24.53 -7.92
CA PRO A 91 -15.13 25.60 -6.96
C PRO A 91 -14.58 25.03 -5.64
N PRO A 92 -13.75 25.80 -4.91
CA PRO A 92 -13.25 25.37 -3.61
C PRO A 92 -14.41 25.16 -2.62
N PRO A 93 -14.30 24.21 -1.68
CA PRO A 93 -15.33 24.02 -0.67
C PRO A 93 -15.46 25.26 0.22
N SER A 94 -16.69 25.60 0.61
CA SER A 94 -16.93 26.70 1.54
C SER A 94 -16.48 26.33 2.95
N VAL A 95 -15.70 27.21 3.59
CA VAL A 95 -15.28 27.09 4.99
C VAL A 95 -16.18 27.86 5.96
N ALA A 96 -17.22 28.53 5.45
CA ALA A 96 -18.07 29.44 6.24
C ALA A 96 -18.76 28.77 7.44
N VAL A 97 -19.09 27.47 7.33
CA VAL A 97 -19.69 26.68 8.43
C VAL A 97 -18.70 26.50 9.58
N TYR A 98 -17.44 26.21 9.27
CA TYR A 98 -16.40 26.07 10.30
C TYR A 98 -16.13 27.40 10.99
N ASP A 99 -16.13 28.50 10.23
CA ASP A 99 -15.95 29.85 10.79
C ASP A 99 -17.06 30.25 11.77
N GLN A 100 -18.26 29.68 11.64
CA GLN A 100 -19.33 29.89 12.61
C GLN A 100 -18.91 29.29 13.96
N LEU A 101 -18.39 28.06 14.00
CA LEU A 101 -17.96 27.41 15.24
C LEU A 101 -16.86 28.20 15.97
N LEU A 102 -15.92 28.78 15.22
CA LEU A 102 -14.85 29.61 15.79
C LEU A 102 -15.36 30.95 16.35
N ARG A 103 -16.48 31.47 15.83
CA ARG A 103 -17.13 32.67 16.36
C ARG A 103 -17.86 32.40 17.67
N HIS A 104 -18.57 31.27 17.76
CA HIS A 104 -19.31 30.88 18.98
C HIS A 104 -18.39 30.61 20.18
N ARG A 105 -17.17 30.10 19.94
CA ARG A 105 -16.18 29.90 21.02
C ARG A 105 -15.65 31.21 21.60
N ARG A 106 -15.50 32.25 20.77
CA ARG A 106 -15.07 33.58 21.24
C ARG A 106 -16.15 34.28 22.06
N THR A 107 -17.42 34.06 21.73
CA THR A 107 -18.53 34.60 22.53
C THR A 107 -18.74 33.80 23.82
N SER A 108 -18.58 32.47 23.80
CA SER A 108 -18.72 31.64 25.01
C SER A 108 -17.51 31.66 25.94
N GLN A 109 -16.33 32.11 25.49
CA GLN A 109 -15.18 32.38 26.37
C GLN A 109 -15.39 33.59 27.29
N GLY A 110 -16.41 34.42 27.05
CA GLY A 110 -16.85 35.45 28.01
C GLY A 110 -17.60 34.90 29.22
N ASP A 111 -18.27 33.76 29.07
CA ASP A 111 -19.14 33.15 30.12
C ASP A 111 -18.52 31.91 30.77
N THR A 112 -17.34 31.48 30.32
CA THR A 112 -16.62 30.30 30.81
C THR A 112 -15.54 30.75 31.80
N SER A 113 -15.96 31.29 32.95
CA SER A 113 -15.11 31.27 34.15
C SER A 113 -15.17 29.85 34.72
N TRP A 114 -14.26 28.97 34.31
CA TRP A 114 -14.05 27.71 35.03
C TRP A 114 -13.67 28.06 36.47
N PRO A 115 -14.29 27.46 37.50
CA PRO A 115 -13.87 27.67 38.87
C PRO A 115 -12.48 27.05 39.03
N LEU A 116 -11.45 27.88 39.02
CA LEU A 116 -10.13 27.52 39.55
C LEU A 116 -10.33 27.29 41.05
N THR A 117 -10.54 26.03 41.45
CA THR A 117 -10.43 25.63 42.85
C THR A 117 -8.97 25.79 43.24
N SER A 118 -8.60 26.96 43.76
CA SER A 118 -7.31 27.22 44.35
C SER A 118 -7.23 26.44 45.67
N SER A 119 -6.70 25.21 45.59
CA SER A 119 -6.28 24.50 46.79
C SER A 119 -5.03 25.21 47.33
N SER A 120 -5.21 25.98 48.41
CA SER A 120 -4.12 26.58 49.17
C SER A 120 -3.38 25.48 49.96
N PRO A 121 -2.04 25.44 49.99
CA PRO A 121 -1.34 24.58 50.93
C PRO A 121 -1.39 25.20 52.34
N THR A 122 -1.99 24.47 53.28
CA THR A 122 -1.91 24.75 54.72
C THR A 122 -0.45 24.73 55.16
N SER A 123 0.00 25.89 55.67
CA SER A 123 1.26 26.06 56.39
C SER A 123 1.03 25.76 57.88
N ALA A 124 1.68 24.72 58.38
CA ALA A 124 2.00 24.48 59.78
C ALA A 124 3.23 23.55 59.74
N GLY A 125 4.38 23.85 60.33
CA GLY A 125 4.68 24.59 61.54
C GLY A 125 5.69 23.73 62.28
#